data_AF-A0A1G8YB53-F1
#
_entry.id   AF-A0A1G8YB53-F1
#
_cell.length_a   1.000
_cell.length_b   1.000
_cell.length_c   1.000
_cell.angle_alpha   90.00
_cell.angle_beta   90.00
_cell.angle_gamma   90.00
#
_symmetry.space_group_name_H-M   'P 1'
#
loop_
_entity.id
_entity.type
_entity.pdbx_description
1 polymer ?
#
loop_
_entity_poly.entity_id
_entity_poly.type
_entity_poly.pdbx_seq_one_letter_code
_entity_poly.pdbx_strand_id
1 'polypeptide(L)'
;MRVQLIIGTAAILALSTANASAFSMSFRWCGLSSPVFSLNSVPKGTTTLQFHMVDLQVPSYNHGGGTVPYKGQSTVACGALNNYSPPSPPSGSHSYQITVTAFGSGNSNLGSATFTREFPEKK
;
A
#
# COMPACT_ATOMS: atom_id res chain seq x y z
N MET A 1 -70.49 3.88 14.74
CA MET A 1 -69.41 3.36 13.88
C MET A 1 -68.10 3.95 14.39
N ARG A 2 -67.23 3.16 15.03
CA ARG A 2 -65.93 3.62 15.55
C ARG A 2 -64.84 3.14 14.58
N VAL A 3 -64.14 4.05 13.94
CA VAL A 3 -62.99 3.74 13.08
C VAL A 3 -61.74 3.90 13.94
N GLN A 4 -61.05 2.78 14.23
CA GLN A 4 -59.72 2.81 14.83
C GLN A 4 -58.68 2.90 13.72
N LEU A 5 -57.96 4.01 13.67
CA LEU A 5 -56.80 4.19 12.79
C LEU A 5 -55.58 3.58 13.50
N ILE A 6 -55.09 2.44 13.00
CA ILE A 6 -53.84 1.83 13.47
C ILE A 6 -52.71 2.52 12.69
N ILE A 7 -51.93 3.35 13.39
CA ILE A 7 -50.69 3.93 12.85
C ILE A 7 -49.59 2.88 13.05
N GLY A 8 -49.21 2.20 11.97
CA GLY A 8 -48.03 1.34 11.94
C GLY A 8 -46.77 2.16 11.73
N THR A 9 -45.94 2.31 12.74
CA THR A 9 -44.58 2.87 12.62
C THR A 9 -43.67 1.89 11.88
N ALA A 10 -43.32 2.22 10.63
CA ALA A 10 -42.25 1.54 9.92
C ALA A 10 -40.89 2.02 10.45
N ALA A 11 -40.13 1.15 11.12
CA ALA A 11 -38.77 1.42 11.53
C ALA A 11 -37.83 1.31 10.31
N ILE A 12 -37.24 2.44 9.90
CA ILE A 12 -36.25 2.49 8.82
C ILE A 12 -34.90 2.08 9.41
N LEU A 13 -34.41 0.88 9.08
CA LEU A 13 -33.02 0.49 9.37
C LEU A 13 -32.08 1.24 8.42
N ALA A 14 -31.33 2.21 8.94
CA ALA A 14 -30.20 2.80 8.23
C ALA A 14 -29.04 1.79 8.20
N LEU A 15 -28.86 1.12 7.06
CA LEU A 15 -27.67 0.31 6.79
C LEU A 15 -26.47 1.25 6.68
N SER A 16 -25.61 1.24 7.69
CA SER A 16 -24.32 1.95 7.65
C SER A 16 -23.38 1.16 6.75
N THR A 17 -23.06 1.71 5.57
CA THR A 17 -22.00 1.20 4.72
C THR A 17 -20.66 1.55 5.36
N ALA A 18 -20.03 0.60 6.03
CA ALA A 18 -18.65 0.73 6.45
C ALA A 18 -17.78 0.88 5.19
N ASN A 19 -17.26 2.09 4.94
CA ASN A 19 -16.29 2.31 3.87
C ASN A 19 -15.01 1.56 4.22
N ALA A 20 -14.78 0.41 3.59
CA ALA A 20 -13.48 -0.23 3.62
C ALA A 20 -12.47 0.71 2.97
N SER A 21 -11.48 1.17 3.73
CA SER A 21 -10.40 2.00 3.19
C SER A 21 -9.58 1.19 2.18
N ALA A 22 -9.23 1.79 1.05
CA ALA A 22 -8.41 1.14 0.03
C ALA A 22 -6.99 0.87 0.56
N PHE A 23 -6.43 -0.29 0.19
CA PHE A 23 -5.04 -0.63 0.49
C PHE A 23 -4.13 0.48 -0.05
N SER A 24 -3.31 1.04 0.83
CA SER A 24 -2.43 2.16 0.52
C SER A 24 -1.07 1.99 1.19
N MET A 25 -0.07 2.60 0.56
CA MET A 25 1.29 2.62 1.03
C MET A 25 1.89 4.00 0.74
N SER A 26 2.73 4.48 1.66
CA SER A 26 3.65 5.59 1.42
C SER A 26 5.03 5.21 1.95
N PHE A 27 6.08 5.92 1.54
CA PHE A 27 7.42 5.64 2.02
C PHE A 27 8.26 6.88 2.21
N ARG A 28 9.35 6.76 2.99
CA ARG A 28 10.42 7.76 3.10
C ARG A 28 11.77 7.12 2.84
N TRP A 29 12.64 7.84 2.14
CA TRP A 29 14.00 7.39 1.85
C TRP A 29 14.82 7.19 3.13
N CYS A 30 15.69 6.17 3.13
CA CYS A 30 16.60 5.84 4.23
C CYS A 30 18.07 5.86 3.80
N GLY A 31 18.44 6.81 2.92
CA GLY A 31 19.76 6.86 2.30
C GLY A 31 19.98 5.68 1.35
N LEU A 32 21.07 4.93 1.52
CA LEU A 32 21.43 3.79 0.67
C LEU A 32 20.63 2.51 0.98
N SER A 33 19.95 2.45 2.12
CA SER A 33 19.09 1.33 2.50
C SER A 33 17.69 1.45 1.88
N SER A 34 16.97 0.33 1.78
CA SER A 34 15.57 0.37 1.33
C SER A 34 14.72 1.31 2.19
N PRO A 35 13.68 1.96 1.62
CA PRO A 35 12.83 2.90 2.34
C PRO A 35 12.16 2.31 3.57
N VAL A 36 11.68 3.18 4.45
CA VAL A 36 10.66 2.85 5.44
C VAL A 36 9.30 3.01 4.78
N PHE A 37 8.44 2.00 4.93
CA PHE A 37 7.09 2.00 4.36
C PHE A 37 6.04 2.11 5.46
N SER A 38 5.06 3.00 5.28
CA SER A 38 3.84 3.04 6.06
C SER A 38 2.72 2.39 5.26
N LEU A 39 2.04 1.42 5.86
CA LEU A 39 0.98 0.64 5.25
C LEU A 39 -0.36 0.97 5.90
N ASN A 40 -1.41 1.06 5.11
CA ASN A 40 -2.77 1.23 5.61
C ASN A 40 -3.73 0.34 4.85
N SER A 41 -4.69 -0.24 5.57
CA SER A 41 -5.74 -1.11 5.00
C SER A 41 -5.22 -2.27 4.15
N VAL A 42 -4.16 -2.94 4.63
CA VAL A 42 -3.61 -4.15 3.99
C VAL A 42 -4.71 -5.21 3.86
N PRO A 43 -4.89 -5.86 2.69
CA PRO A 43 -5.97 -6.82 2.47
C PRO A 43 -5.99 -7.95 3.51
N LYS A 44 -7.19 -8.31 3.97
CA LYS A 44 -7.38 -9.42 4.92
C LYS A 44 -6.85 -10.72 4.31
N GLY A 45 -6.12 -11.50 5.09
CA GLY A 45 -5.54 -12.77 4.65
C GLY A 45 -4.15 -12.64 4.02
N THR A 46 -3.59 -11.42 3.97
CA THR A 46 -2.20 -11.20 3.56
C THR A 46 -1.25 -11.94 4.50
N THR A 47 -0.32 -12.70 3.93
CA THR A 47 0.78 -13.37 4.63
C THR A 47 2.14 -12.78 4.23
N THR A 48 2.19 -12.15 3.06
CA THR A 48 3.43 -11.71 2.42
C THR A 48 3.20 -10.40 1.69
N LEU A 49 4.17 -9.48 1.79
CA LEU A 49 4.22 -8.25 1.01
C LEU A 49 5.42 -8.32 0.07
N GLN A 50 5.19 -8.15 -1.23
CA GLN A 50 6.24 -8.04 -2.23
C GLN A 50 6.35 -6.60 -2.69
N PHE A 51 7.55 -6.06 -2.67
CA PHE A 51 7.87 -4.71 -3.10
C PHE A 51 8.67 -4.75 -4.39
N HIS A 52 8.35 -3.85 -5.30
CA HIS A 52 9.10 -3.63 -6.54
C HIS A 52 9.23 -2.14 -6.82
N MET A 53 10.44 -1.70 -7.19
CA MET A 53 10.74 -0.31 -7.49
C MET A 53 11.07 -0.13 -8.97
N VAL A 54 10.55 0.93 -9.57
CA VAL A 54 10.83 1.35 -10.94
C VAL A 54 11.28 2.81 -10.93
N ASP A 55 12.41 3.09 -11.57
CA ASP A 55 12.77 4.44 -11.99
C ASP A 55 11.95 4.78 -13.24
N LEU A 56 11.07 5.78 -13.15
CA LEU A 56 10.19 6.14 -14.27
C LEU A 56 10.94 6.78 -15.44
N GLN A 57 12.15 7.29 -15.22
CA GLN A 57 13.04 7.83 -16.25
C GLN A 57 13.95 6.75 -16.83
N VAL A 58 14.30 5.72 -16.06
CA VAL A 58 15.12 4.58 -16.51
C VAL A 58 14.47 3.23 -16.17
N PRO A 59 13.33 2.87 -16.79
CA PRO A 59 12.57 1.67 -16.40
C PRO A 59 13.31 0.34 -16.63
N SER A 60 14.37 0.35 -17.44
CA SER A 60 15.21 -0.81 -17.72
C SER A 60 16.20 -1.14 -16.61
N TYR A 61 16.49 -0.20 -15.71
CA TYR A 61 17.36 -0.47 -14.57
C TYR A 61 16.57 -1.20 -13.47
N ASN A 62 17.04 -2.39 -13.11
CA ASN A 62 16.39 -3.19 -12.08
C ASN A 62 16.75 -2.69 -10.68
N HIS A 63 15.93 -1.80 -10.12
CA HIS A 63 16.04 -1.39 -8.72
C HIS A 63 15.66 -2.50 -7.72
N GLY A 64 15.03 -3.56 -8.22
CA GLY A 64 14.57 -4.68 -7.42
C GLY A 64 13.51 -4.30 -6.41
N GLY A 65 13.70 -4.73 -5.18
CA GLY A 65 12.77 -4.59 -4.07
C GLY A 65 12.99 -5.73 -3.08
N GLY A 66 11.93 -6.44 -2.73
CA GLY A 66 12.05 -7.58 -1.83
C GLY A 66 10.72 -8.06 -1.28
N THR A 67 10.79 -9.14 -0.52
CA THR A 67 9.61 -9.77 0.08
C THR A 67 9.72 -9.72 1.60
N VAL A 68 8.65 -9.32 2.27
CA VAL A 68 8.58 -9.20 3.73
C VAL A 68 7.38 -9.99 4.25
N PRO A 69 7.55 -10.86 5.27
CA PRO A 69 6.43 -11.50 5.94
C PRO A 69 5.48 -10.47 6.56
N TYR A 70 4.18 -10.65 6.34
CA TYR A 70 3.16 -9.80 6.95
C TYR A 70 2.58 -10.48 8.18
N LYS A 71 2.72 -9.81 9.32
CA LYS A 71 2.24 -10.22 10.65
C LYS A 71 1.25 -9.21 11.24
N GLY A 72 0.69 -8.33 10.40
CA GLY A 72 -0.21 -7.25 10.83
C GLY A 72 0.48 -5.92 11.13
N GLN A 73 1.77 -5.76 10.80
CA GLN A 73 2.51 -4.53 11.03
C GLN A 73 2.03 -3.39 10.12
N SER A 74 1.90 -2.18 10.64
CA SER A 74 1.61 -0.97 9.84
C SER A 74 2.86 -0.33 9.23
N THR A 75 4.05 -0.87 9.54
CA THR A 75 5.33 -0.32 9.07
C THR A 75 6.29 -1.42 8.67
N VAL A 76 7.00 -1.22 7.56
CA VAL A 76 8.17 -2.01 7.16
C VAL A 76 9.41 -1.12 7.32
N ALA A 77 10.36 -1.55 8.14
CA ALA A 77 11.51 -0.73 8.53
C ALA A 77 12.48 -0.45 7.37
N CYS A 78 13.29 0.60 7.51
CA CYS A 78 14.42 0.87 6.61
C CYS A 78 15.30 -0.39 6.48
N GLY A 79 15.77 -0.68 5.27
CA GLY A 79 16.66 -1.82 5.00
C GLY A 79 16.00 -3.20 5.06
N ALA A 80 14.67 -3.30 5.19
CA ALA A 80 13.97 -4.58 5.24
C ALA A 80 13.90 -5.32 3.88
N LEU A 81 14.12 -4.63 2.76
CA LEU A 81 14.10 -5.26 1.44
C LEU A 81 15.46 -5.88 1.11
N ASN A 82 15.47 -7.16 0.78
CA ASN A 82 16.67 -7.97 0.61
C ASN A 82 17.29 -7.93 -0.80
N ASN A 83 16.61 -7.35 -1.79
CA ASN A 83 17.09 -7.26 -3.17
C ASN A 83 16.89 -5.84 -3.72
N TYR A 84 17.33 -4.84 -2.97
CA TYR A 84 17.10 -3.43 -3.26
C TYR A 84 18.38 -2.73 -3.75
N SER A 85 18.27 -2.01 -4.87
CA SER A 85 19.31 -1.07 -5.33
C SER A 85 18.82 0.38 -5.13
N PRO A 86 19.56 1.21 -4.37
CA PRO A 86 19.15 2.59 -4.11
C PRO A 86 19.10 3.45 -5.38
N PRO A 87 18.28 4.54 -5.39
CA PRO A 87 18.39 5.61 -6.37
C PRO A 87 19.81 6.16 -6.47
N SER A 88 20.27 6.36 -7.71
CA SER A 88 21.51 7.08 -8.00
C SER A 88 21.40 7.75 -9.37
N PRO A 89 20.45 8.69 -9.55
CA PRO A 89 20.24 9.32 -10.84
C PRO A 89 21.51 10.07 -11.27
N PRO A 90 21.94 9.97 -12.54
CA PRO A 90 23.19 10.59 -13.01
C PRO A 90 23.14 12.12 -12.99
N SER A 91 21.94 12.71 -13.12
CA SER A 91 21.74 14.15 -13.04
C SER A 91 20.29 14.47 -12.66
N GLY A 92 20.07 15.53 -11.90
CA GLY A 92 18.73 15.99 -11.54
C GLY A 92 18.00 15.04 -10.60
N SER A 93 16.67 15.16 -10.58
CA SER A 93 15.77 14.33 -9.79
C SER A 93 15.03 13.36 -10.72
N HIS A 94 14.95 12.10 -10.31
CA HIS A 94 14.14 11.08 -10.95
C HIS A 94 12.94 10.73 -10.06
N SER A 95 11.88 10.22 -10.68
CA SER A 95 10.65 9.77 -10.03
C SER A 95 10.69 8.26 -9.89
N TYR A 96 10.66 7.80 -8.65
CA TYR A 96 10.71 6.38 -8.33
C TYR A 96 9.35 5.91 -7.85
N GLN A 97 8.78 4.96 -8.57
CA GLN A 97 7.53 4.32 -8.21
C GLN A 97 7.83 3.02 -7.47
N ILE A 98 7.26 2.87 -6.27
CA ILE A 98 7.27 1.60 -5.56
C ILE A 98 5.85 1.04 -5.55
N THR A 99 5.72 -0.22 -5.96
CA THR A 99 4.49 -1.00 -5.83
C THR A 99 4.69 -2.04 -4.75
N VAL A 100 3.71 -2.15 -3.86
CA VAL A 100 3.58 -3.26 -2.90
C VAL A 100 2.40 -4.13 -3.30
N THR A 101 2.64 -5.42 -3.49
CA THR A 101 1.60 -6.42 -3.73
C THR A 101 1.42 -7.27 -2.48
N ALA A 102 0.18 -7.40 -2.04
CA ALA A 102 -0.21 -8.22 -0.90
C ALA A 102 -0.58 -9.61 -1.38
N PHE A 103 0.12 -10.62 -0.89
CA PHE A 103 -0.12 -12.03 -1.20
C PHE A 103 -0.68 -12.78 0.00
N GLY A 104 -1.66 -13.65 -0.24
CA GLY A 104 -2.24 -14.56 0.73
C GLY A 104 -1.66 -15.98 0.63
N SER A 105 -2.38 -16.95 1.22
CA SER A 105 -2.03 -18.37 1.14
C SER A 105 -1.96 -18.85 -0.31
N GLY A 106 -0.94 -19.66 -0.63
CA GLY A 106 -0.75 -20.18 -1.99
C GLY A 106 -0.38 -19.11 -3.02
N ASN A 107 0.22 -17.99 -2.58
CA ASN A 107 0.61 -16.85 -3.43
C ASN A 107 -0.57 -16.19 -4.15
N SER A 108 -1.77 -16.20 -3.57
CA SER A 108 -2.93 -15.47 -4.10
C SER A 108 -2.69 -13.96 -4.02
N ASN A 109 -2.81 -13.24 -5.14
CA ASN A 109 -2.74 -11.77 -5.13
C ASN A 109 -4.05 -11.21 -4.55
N LEU A 110 -3.96 -10.51 -3.42
CA LEU A 110 -5.10 -9.95 -2.69
C LEU A 110 -5.29 -8.45 -2.94
N GLY A 111 -4.35 -7.81 -3.63
CA GLY A 111 -4.37 -6.38 -3.89
C GLY A 111 -2.96 -5.80 -4.00
N SER A 112 -2.88 -4.57 -4.49
CA SER A 112 -1.64 -3.83 -4.60
C SER A 112 -1.84 -2.36 -4.29
N ALA A 113 -0.79 -1.69 -3.85
CA ALA A 113 -0.75 -0.25 -3.66
C ALA A 113 0.55 0.29 -4.27
N THR A 114 0.49 1.52 -4.77
CA THR A 114 1.62 2.17 -5.45
C THR A 114 1.81 3.56 -4.88
N PHE A 115 3.07 3.97 -4.72
CA PHE A 115 3.44 5.32 -4.32
C PHE A 115 4.65 5.78 -5.14
N THR A 116 4.61 7.00 -5.64
CA THR A 116 5.71 7.61 -6.40
C THR A 116 6.34 8.72 -5.59
N ARG A 117 7.67 8.77 -5.56
CA ARG A 117 8.43 9.83 -4.87
C ARG A 117 9.70 10.17 -5.64
N GLU A 118 10.10 11.43 -5.59
CA GLU A 118 11.32 11.91 -6.22
C GLU A 118 12.58 11.56 -5.41
N PHE A 119 13.72 11.39 -6.08
CA PHE A 119 15.05 11.38 -5.45
C PHE A 119 16.11 12.01 -6.39
N PRO A 120 17.01 12.87 -5.87
CA PRO A 120 16.89 13.52 -4.58
C PRO A 120 15.66 14.44 -4.55
N GLU A 121 15.02 14.54 -3.38
CA GLU A 121 13.87 15.43 -3.24
C GLU A 121 14.29 16.90 -3.31
N LYS A 122 13.47 17.71 -3.99
CA LYS A 122 13.62 19.16 -3.95
C LYS A 122 13.27 19.65 -2.54
N LYS A 123 14.12 20.54 -2.01
CA LYS A 123 13.87 21.23 -0.74
C LYS A 123 12.83 22.33 -0.90
#